data_AF-A0A1X7ID74-F1
#
_entry.id   AF-A0A1X7ID74-F1
#
_cell.length_a   1.000
_cell.length_b   1.000
_cell.length_c   1.000
_cell.angle_alpha   90.00
_cell.angle_beta   90.00
_cell.angle_gamma   90.00
#
_symmetry.space_group_name_H-M   'P 1'
#
loop_
_entity.id
_entity.type
_entity.pdbx_description
1 polymer ?
#
loop_
_entity_poly.entity_id
_entity_poly.type
_entity_poly.pdbx_seq_one_letter_code
_entity_poly.pdbx_strand_id
1 'polypeptide(L)'
;MKEKVAIAGATGFIGKWFIDTYHETYDIIALSRGEVKDDQYPSVEWRRADLYSLSSTTDALKDADYALYLVHSMNPSTRMNQSSFEDTDLLLADNFARSAEACGLKQILFIGGILPKESKDYSKHLRSRYETELTLGARSVPLTTIRAGIVVGPGGSSFNVVEELVKKLPIMACPQWCKSPSEPVDIADILNFIERSLGNEEVYGEAIEVAGPKVTSYMEMLEITSRELHKKRWIFSIPFFTLGFSKLWVALFSGTSITFVSPLIDSLRHDMRADKTQKFHWKGEVSIDRSIRKALFEDYPRINRSYETEEERNTVRSVQRLSNPGNKPAKWVADVYPRWLDKYFKFILKATVSGEIVRFHLFSIVLLELTYMPNRSDENRRLFFITGGALCKRTDMGWLEFRSVMKNEHVISAIHRFVPTLPWFIYKNTQALGHLFIMNQFNRFLKKQS
;
A
#
# COMPACT_ATOMS: atom_id res chain seq x y z
N MET A 1 -29.72 -15.03 -0.55
CA MET A 1 -28.72 -14.49 -1.50
C MET A 1 -27.37 -14.63 -0.82
N LYS A 2 -26.31 -15.02 -1.53
CA LYS A 2 -24.98 -15.04 -0.92
C LYS A 2 -24.55 -13.59 -0.64
N GLU A 3 -23.76 -13.40 0.39
CA GLU A 3 -23.20 -12.08 0.69
C GLU A 3 -22.14 -11.74 -0.36
N LYS A 4 -22.11 -10.47 -0.77
CA LYS A 4 -21.17 -9.98 -1.78
C LYS A 4 -19.90 -9.43 -1.15
N VAL A 5 -18.76 -10.01 -1.50
CA VAL A 5 -17.45 -9.63 -0.94
C VAL A 5 -16.56 -9.03 -2.03
N ALA A 6 -16.25 -7.74 -1.90
CA ALA A 6 -15.29 -7.06 -2.78
C ALA A 6 -13.86 -7.24 -2.30
N ILE A 7 -12.94 -7.67 -3.16
CA ILE A 7 -11.55 -7.96 -2.79
C ILE A 7 -10.59 -7.00 -3.50
N ALA A 8 -10.09 -6.02 -2.77
CA ALA A 8 -8.99 -5.18 -3.24
C ALA A 8 -7.66 -5.94 -3.06
N GLY A 9 -6.96 -6.23 -4.16
CA GLY A 9 -5.78 -7.10 -4.13
C GLY A 9 -6.08 -8.58 -4.42
N ALA A 10 -7.21 -8.86 -5.09
CA ALA A 10 -7.67 -10.20 -5.47
C ALA A 10 -6.62 -11.06 -6.21
N THR A 11 -5.76 -10.43 -6.99
CA THR A 11 -4.70 -11.10 -7.76
C THR A 11 -3.41 -11.34 -6.95
N GLY A 12 -3.37 -10.97 -5.67
CA GLY A 12 -2.26 -11.20 -4.74
C GLY A 12 -2.38 -12.54 -4.00
N PHE A 13 -1.35 -12.92 -3.26
CA PHE A 13 -1.25 -14.21 -2.57
C PHE A 13 -2.51 -14.60 -1.77
N ILE A 14 -2.90 -13.78 -0.78
CA ILE A 14 -4.09 -14.05 0.05
C ILE A 14 -5.39 -13.98 -0.78
N GLY A 15 -5.48 -13.04 -1.73
CA GLY A 15 -6.67 -12.85 -2.54
C GLY A 15 -6.99 -14.05 -3.44
N LYS A 16 -5.96 -14.64 -4.06
CA LYS A 16 -6.13 -15.86 -4.88
C LYS A 16 -6.60 -17.04 -4.05
N TRP A 17 -6.01 -17.23 -2.88
CA TRP A 17 -6.40 -18.28 -1.95
C TRP A 17 -7.82 -18.07 -1.42
N PHE A 18 -8.22 -16.83 -1.11
CA PHE A 18 -9.59 -16.54 -0.71
C PHE A 18 -10.60 -16.86 -1.82
N ILE A 19 -10.30 -16.50 -3.07
CA ILE A 19 -11.13 -16.85 -4.23
C ILE A 19 -11.24 -18.38 -4.37
N ASP A 20 -10.09 -19.06 -4.44
CA ASP A 20 -10.01 -20.52 -4.55
C ASP A 20 -10.86 -21.23 -3.49
N THR A 21 -10.73 -20.80 -2.23
CA THR A 21 -11.40 -21.43 -1.09
C THR A 21 -12.89 -21.07 -0.98
N TYR A 22 -13.30 -19.85 -1.31
CA TYR A 22 -14.64 -19.35 -0.94
C TYR A 22 -15.49 -18.82 -2.10
N HIS A 23 -15.12 -19.02 -3.37
CA HIS A 23 -15.94 -18.63 -4.53
C HIS A 23 -17.31 -19.33 -4.61
N GLU A 24 -17.48 -20.47 -3.93
CA GLU A 24 -18.78 -21.12 -3.79
C GLU A 24 -19.57 -20.63 -2.56
N THR A 25 -18.92 -20.01 -1.57
CA THR A 25 -19.55 -19.52 -0.35
C THR A 25 -20.08 -18.09 -0.50
N TYR A 26 -19.31 -17.22 -1.16
CA TYR A 26 -19.63 -15.80 -1.36
C TYR A 26 -19.81 -15.45 -2.83
N ASP A 27 -20.56 -14.38 -3.10
CA ASP A 27 -20.57 -13.74 -4.41
C ASP A 27 -19.38 -12.77 -4.48
N ILE A 28 -18.29 -13.18 -5.13
CA ILE A 28 -17.01 -12.44 -5.08
C ILE A 28 -16.93 -11.38 -6.19
N ILE A 29 -16.62 -10.15 -5.79
CA ILE A 29 -16.24 -9.05 -6.69
C ILE A 29 -14.72 -8.85 -6.58
N ALA A 30 -13.96 -9.38 -7.55
CA ALA A 30 -12.51 -9.32 -7.56
C ALA A 30 -12.02 -8.04 -8.25
N LEU A 31 -11.26 -7.20 -7.52
CA LEU A 31 -10.75 -5.94 -8.06
C LEU A 31 -9.34 -6.10 -8.64
N SER A 32 -9.16 -5.61 -9.88
CA SER A 32 -7.88 -5.62 -10.58
C SER A 32 -7.58 -4.27 -11.23
N ARG A 33 -6.28 -3.96 -11.43
CA ARG A 33 -5.85 -2.73 -12.12
C ARG A 33 -6.11 -2.76 -13.64
N GLY A 34 -5.98 -3.95 -14.23
CA GLY A 34 -6.22 -4.21 -15.64
C GLY A 34 -7.19 -5.36 -15.82
N GLU A 35 -7.46 -5.71 -17.08
CA GLU A 35 -8.32 -6.85 -17.41
C GLU A 35 -7.71 -8.16 -16.90
N VAL A 36 -8.57 -9.04 -16.40
CA VAL A 36 -8.21 -10.37 -15.92
C VAL A 36 -9.03 -11.38 -16.71
N LYS A 37 -8.37 -12.42 -17.21
CA LYS A 37 -9.02 -13.57 -17.83
C LYS A 37 -8.89 -14.72 -16.86
N ASP A 38 -10.00 -15.05 -16.22
CA ASP A 38 -10.06 -16.10 -15.22
C ASP A 38 -11.08 -17.15 -15.66
N ASP A 39 -10.56 -18.18 -16.32
CA ASP A 39 -11.36 -19.33 -16.74
C ASP A 39 -11.54 -20.35 -15.59
N GLN A 40 -10.80 -20.18 -14.48
CA GLN A 40 -10.80 -21.11 -13.36
C GLN A 40 -12.02 -20.86 -12.45
N TYR A 41 -12.41 -19.59 -12.25
CA TYR A 41 -13.53 -19.22 -11.37
C TYR A 41 -14.58 -18.37 -12.11
N PRO A 42 -15.44 -18.98 -12.94
CA PRO A 42 -16.40 -18.25 -13.76
C PRO A 42 -17.50 -17.53 -12.96
N SER A 43 -17.69 -17.89 -11.69
CA SER A 43 -18.64 -17.21 -10.78
C SER A 43 -18.10 -15.88 -10.23
N VAL A 44 -16.80 -15.60 -10.36
CA VAL A 44 -16.16 -14.40 -9.82
C VAL A 44 -16.34 -13.23 -10.77
N GLU A 45 -16.91 -12.13 -10.27
CA GLU A 45 -17.05 -10.90 -11.03
C GLU A 45 -15.74 -10.09 -10.97
N TRP A 46 -15.05 -9.96 -12.10
CA TRP A 46 -13.86 -9.12 -12.19
C TRP A 46 -14.20 -7.68 -12.54
N ARG A 47 -13.84 -6.73 -11.67
CA ARG A 47 -14.00 -5.29 -11.91
C ARG A 47 -12.66 -4.57 -11.97
N ARG A 48 -12.49 -3.76 -13.01
CA ARG A 48 -11.34 -2.85 -13.10
C ARG A 48 -11.49 -1.72 -12.08
N ALA A 49 -10.46 -1.53 -11.26
CA ALA A 49 -10.42 -0.48 -10.26
C ALA A 49 -9.05 0.22 -10.26
N ASP A 50 -9.06 1.54 -10.51
CA ASP A 50 -7.94 2.42 -10.17
C ASP A 50 -8.17 2.97 -8.76
N LEU A 51 -7.51 2.37 -7.77
CA LEU A 51 -7.65 2.77 -6.36
C LEU A 51 -7.13 4.19 -6.06
N TYR A 52 -6.43 4.83 -7.00
CA TYR A 52 -6.08 6.25 -6.89
C TYR A 52 -7.23 7.18 -7.29
N SER A 53 -8.19 6.66 -8.05
CA SER A 53 -9.40 7.36 -8.44
C SER A 53 -10.54 7.01 -7.50
N LEU A 54 -11.00 7.99 -6.74
CA LEU A 54 -12.14 7.83 -5.84
C LEU A 54 -13.38 7.32 -6.58
N SER A 55 -13.70 7.90 -7.75
CA SER A 55 -14.88 7.48 -8.52
C SER A 55 -14.74 6.05 -9.06
N SER A 56 -13.56 5.68 -9.57
CA SER A 56 -13.31 4.30 -10.04
C SER A 56 -13.45 3.30 -8.90
N THR A 57 -12.98 3.65 -7.70
CA THR A 57 -13.08 2.80 -6.52
C THR A 57 -14.53 2.67 -6.06
N THR A 58 -15.29 3.77 -6.06
CA THR A 58 -16.72 3.77 -5.72
C THR A 58 -17.51 2.92 -6.70
N ASP A 59 -17.30 3.09 -8.01
CA ASP A 59 -17.97 2.29 -9.04
C ASP A 59 -17.66 0.80 -8.89
N ALA A 60 -16.41 0.45 -8.56
CA ALA A 60 -15.99 -0.94 -8.37
C ALA A 60 -16.61 -1.60 -7.12
N LEU A 61 -16.93 -0.82 -6.07
CA LEU A 61 -17.50 -1.32 -4.81
C LEU A 61 -19.04 -1.36 -4.79
N LYS A 62 -19.72 -0.89 -5.84
CA LYS A 62 -21.18 -0.93 -5.91
C LYS A 62 -21.73 -2.34 -5.65
N ASP A 63 -22.82 -2.41 -4.91
CA ASP A 63 -23.54 -3.64 -4.55
C ASP A 63 -22.76 -4.64 -3.66
N ALA A 64 -21.57 -4.29 -3.16
CA ALA A 64 -20.85 -5.14 -2.21
C ALA A 64 -21.40 -4.97 -0.78
N ASP A 65 -21.53 -6.07 -0.04
CA ASP A 65 -21.88 -6.05 1.38
C ASP A 65 -20.64 -5.79 2.24
N TYR A 66 -19.55 -6.48 1.93
CA TYR A 66 -18.28 -6.45 2.67
C TYR A 66 -17.10 -6.22 1.74
N ALA A 67 -16.00 -5.73 2.29
CA ALA A 67 -14.75 -5.59 1.55
C ALA A 67 -13.56 -6.23 2.27
N LEU A 68 -12.74 -6.96 1.53
CA LEU A 68 -11.43 -7.44 1.96
C LEU A 68 -10.33 -6.58 1.31
N TYR A 69 -9.61 -5.80 2.12
CA TYR A 69 -8.54 -4.92 1.66
C TYR A 69 -7.15 -5.56 1.87
N LEU A 70 -6.55 -6.04 0.77
CA LEU A 70 -5.25 -6.74 0.75
C LEU A 70 -4.16 -5.93 0.03
N VAL A 71 -4.43 -4.67 -0.30
CA VAL A 71 -3.52 -3.85 -1.10
C VAL A 71 -2.29 -3.45 -0.28
N HIS A 72 -1.15 -3.49 -0.95
CA HIS A 72 0.11 -2.99 -0.42
C HIS A 72 0.98 -2.43 -1.56
N SER A 73 1.34 -1.14 -1.46
CA SER A 73 1.98 -0.36 -2.55
C SER A 73 3.51 -0.50 -2.61
N MET A 74 4.06 -1.68 -2.30
CA MET A 74 5.53 -1.90 -2.35
C MET A 74 6.11 -1.89 -3.76
N ASN A 75 5.29 -2.17 -4.77
CA ASN A 75 5.69 -2.14 -6.17
C ASN A 75 5.19 -0.85 -6.83
N PRO A 76 6.04 -0.09 -7.54
CA PRO A 76 5.63 1.13 -8.22
C PRO A 76 4.56 0.85 -9.28
N SER A 77 3.56 1.73 -9.35
CA SER A 77 2.40 1.59 -10.26
C SER A 77 2.55 2.32 -11.59
N THR A 78 3.61 3.11 -11.78
CA THR A 78 3.84 3.95 -12.96
C THR A 78 5.34 3.99 -13.32
N ARG A 79 5.65 4.41 -14.56
CA ARG A 79 7.05 4.55 -15.05
C ARG A 79 7.90 5.49 -14.21
N MET A 80 7.29 6.54 -13.66
CA MET A 80 7.88 7.33 -12.57
C MET A 80 6.87 7.48 -11.45
N ASN A 81 7.27 7.00 -10.29
CA ASN A 81 6.55 7.18 -9.05
C ASN A 81 7.45 7.94 -8.06
N GLN A 82 7.19 9.24 -7.88
CA GLN A 82 7.84 10.06 -6.87
C GLN A 82 7.01 10.03 -5.59
N SER A 83 6.83 8.85 -5.00
CA SER A 83 6.13 8.67 -3.73
C SER A 83 6.86 7.71 -2.82
N SER A 84 6.62 7.83 -1.52
CA SER A 84 6.86 6.72 -0.60
C SER A 84 5.69 5.72 -0.70
N PHE A 85 5.95 4.44 -0.44
CA PHE A 85 4.86 3.45 -0.36
C PHE A 85 3.90 3.78 0.80
N GLU A 86 4.42 4.37 1.89
CA GLU A 86 3.67 4.85 3.05
C GLU A 86 2.58 5.87 2.64
N ASP A 87 2.97 6.88 1.87
CA ASP A 87 2.04 7.92 1.40
C ASP A 87 1.06 7.41 0.34
N THR A 88 1.49 6.43 -0.43
CA THR A 88 0.67 5.79 -1.44
C THR A 88 -0.41 4.93 -0.78
N ASP A 89 -0.05 4.06 0.16
CA ASP A 89 -0.97 3.22 0.90
C ASP A 89 -2.03 4.06 1.64
N LEU A 90 -1.63 5.16 2.26
CA LEU A 90 -2.55 6.12 2.88
C LEU A 90 -3.60 6.66 1.91
N LEU A 91 -3.16 7.08 0.72
CA LEU A 91 -4.06 7.66 -0.28
C LEU A 91 -5.05 6.61 -0.81
N LEU A 92 -4.58 5.39 -1.09
CA LEU A 92 -5.43 4.28 -1.54
C LEU A 92 -6.43 3.88 -0.45
N ALA A 93 -5.99 3.81 0.80
CA ALA A 93 -6.82 3.49 1.95
C ALA A 93 -7.95 4.52 2.15
N ASP A 94 -7.66 5.83 2.09
CA ASP A 94 -8.71 6.85 2.23
C ASP A 94 -9.69 6.83 1.04
N ASN A 95 -9.22 6.61 -0.18
CA ASN A 95 -10.11 6.41 -1.33
C ASN A 95 -11.04 5.21 -1.12
N PHE A 96 -10.50 4.11 -0.63
CA PHE A 96 -11.25 2.89 -0.38
C PHE A 96 -12.27 3.09 0.74
N ALA A 97 -11.88 3.67 1.87
CA ALA A 97 -12.76 3.96 2.99
C ALA A 97 -13.90 4.90 2.61
N ARG A 98 -13.62 5.98 1.87
CA ARG A 98 -14.64 6.90 1.34
C ARG A 98 -15.59 6.21 0.37
N SER A 99 -15.07 5.33 -0.49
CA SER A 99 -15.87 4.60 -1.46
C SER A 99 -16.77 3.55 -0.79
N ALA A 100 -16.24 2.87 0.23
CA ALA A 100 -16.99 1.91 1.03
C ALA A 100 -18.15 2.60 1.76
N GLU A 101 -17.90 3.76 2.38
CA GLU A 101 -18.93 4.60 3.01
C GLU A 101 -19.98 5.06 1.99
N ALA A 102 -19.55 5.55 0.83
CA ALA A 102 -20.48 6.00 -0.22
C ALA A 102 -21.34 4.87 -0.80
N CYS A 103 -20.84 3.63 -0.82
CA CYS A 103 -21.58 2.45 -1.26
C CYS A 103 -22.38 1.78 -0.13
N GLY A 104 -22.25 2.25 1.11
CA GLY A 104 -22.97 1.68 2.26
C GLY A 104 -22.51 0.27 2.65
N LEU A 105 -21.21 -0.04 2.48
CA LEU A 105 -20.66 -1.32 2.92
C LEU A 105 -20.86 -1.50 4.43
N LYS A 106 -21.09 -2.75 4.84
CA LYS A 106 -21.31 -3.13 6.23
C LYS A 106 -20.01 -3.30 7.01
N GLN A 107 -18.91 -3.67 6.34
CA GLN A 107 -17.61 -3.91 6.98
C GLN A 107 -16.47 -3.77 5.98
N ILE A 108 -15.33 -3.26 6.45
CA ILE A 108 -14.03 -3.46 5.81
C ILE A 108 -13.22 -4.42 6.68
N LEU A 109 -12.64 -5.46 6.08
CA LEU A 109 -11.67 -6.34 6.70
C LEU A 109 -10.28 -6.05 6.13
N PHE A 110 -9.30 -5.86 7.00
CA PHE A 110 -7.93 -5.51 6.63
C PHE A 110 -6.92 -6.49 7.21
N ILE A 111 -5.94 -6.92 6.42
CA ILE A 111 -4.83 -7.73 6.91
C ILE A 111 -3.63 -6.83 7.19
N GLY A 112 -3.41 -6.50 8.46
CA GLY A 112 -2.27 -5.71 8.94
C GLY A 112 -1.05 -6.58 9.29
N GLY A 113 -0.12 -5.98 10.02
CA GLY A 113 1.00 -6.70 10.66
C GLY A 113 0.96 -6.49 12.17
N ILE A 114 1.43 -7.48 12.93
CA ILE A 114 1.60 -7.35 14.39
C ILE A 114 2.45 -6.12 14.70
N LEU A 115 2.04 -5.33 15.70
CA LEU A 115 2.82 -4.16 16.11
C LEU A 115 3.79 -4.52 17.25
N PRO A 116 5.02 -3.97 17.26
CA PRO A 116 5.95 -4.14 18.37
C PRO A 116 5.39 -3.56 19.66
N LYS A 117 5.53 -4.28 20.78
CA LYS A 117 4.99 -3.88 22.10
C LYS A 117 5.97 -2.97 22.85
N GLU A 118 7.26 -3.22 22.66
CA GLU A 118 8.34 -2.59 23.42
C GLU A 118 8.66 -1.16 22.94
N SER A 119 8.19 -0.76 21.75
CA SER A 119 8.50 0.54 21.18
C SER A 119 7.45 1.00 20.17
N LYS A 120 7.18 2.31 20.17
CA LYS A 120 6.42 3.00 19.11
C LYS A 120 7.28 3.40 17.91
N ASP A 121 8.59 3.16 17.95
CA ASP A 121 9.48 3.36 16.81
C ASP A 121 9.34 2.22 15.80
N TYR A 122 8.24 2.26 15.06
CA TYR A 122 7.92 1.28 14.04
C TYR A 122 8.83 1.48 12.81
N SER A 123 9.24 0.36 12.21
CA SER A 123 9.78 0.39 10.84
C SER A 123 8.81 1.09 9.88
N LYS A 124 9.33 1.67 8.80
CA LYS A 124 8.50 2.32 7.77
C LYS A 124 7.37 1.42 7.27
N HIS A 125 7.66 0.12 7.11
CA HIS A 125 6.67 -0.88 6.73
C HIS A 125 5.51 -0.94 7.73
N LEU A 126 5.83 -1.17 9.00
CA LEU A 126 4.84 -1.34 10.05
C LEU A 126 4.06 -0.05 10.32
N ARG A 127 4.74 1.11 10.24
CA ARG A 127 4.08 2.41 10.27
C ARG A 127 3.07 2.56 9.14
N SER A 128 3.44 2.22 7.90
CA SER A 128 2.52 2.22 6.75
C SER A 128 1.28 1.38 7.00
N ARG A 129 1.44 0.15 7.51
CA ARG A 129 0.31 -0.76 7.79
C ARG A 129 -0.58 -0.22 8.90
N TYR A 130 0.00 0.35 9.96
CA TYR A 130 -0.74 0.95 11.05
C TYR A 130 -1.50 2.22 10.60
N GLU A 131 -0.86 3.10 9.84
CA GLU A 131 -1.51 4.28 9.28
C GLU A 131 -2.63 3.91 8.29
N THR A 132 -2.44 2.82 7.52
CA THR A 132 -3.48 2.25 6.65
C THR A 132 -4.68 1.76 7.45
N GLU A 133 -4.44 1.00 8.52
CA GLU A 133 -5.47 0.54 9.47
C GLU A 133 -6.28 1.72 10.00
N LEU A 134 -5.60 2.73 10.56
CA LEU A 134 -6.26 3.93 11.09
C LEU A 134 -7.06 4.69 10.03
N THR A 135 -6.57 4.71 8.78
CA THR A 135 -7.23 5.41 7.67
C THR A 135 -8.47 4.67 7.18
N LEU A 136 -8.41 3.33 7.06
CA LEU A 136 -9.56 2.50 6.70
C LEU A 136 -10.66 2.61 7.76
N GLY A 137 -10.29 2.66 9.04
CA GLY A 137 -11.21 2.77 10.18
C GLY A 137 -11.63 4.20 10.56
N ALA A 138 -11.28 5.21 9.76
CA ALA A 138 -11.58 6.61 10.06
C ALA A 138 -13.00 7.06 9.65
N ARG A 139 -13.80 6.17 9.06
CA ARG A 139 -15.12 6.45 8.47
C ARG A 139 -16.22 5.64 9.15
N SER A 140 -17.46 5.83 8.72
CA SER A 140 -18.63 5.17 9.33
C SER A 140 -18.67 3.66 9.14
N VAL A 141 -18.05 3.13 8.07
CA VAL A 141 -17.96 1.68 7.85
C VAL A 141 -17.00 1.06 8.88
N PRO A 142 -17.45 0.11 9.70
CA PRO A 142 -16.60 -0.50 10.71
C PRO A 142 -15.45 -1.28 10.07
N LEU A 143 -14.26 -1.13 10.65
CA LEU A 143 -13.07 -1.85 10.26
C LEU A 143 -12.83 -3.01 11.24
N THR A 144 -12.61 -4.20 10.74
CA THR A 144 -11.94 -5.28 11.48
C THR A 144 -10.54 -5.44 10.91
N THR A 145 -9.52 -5.47 11.78
CA THR A 145 -8.14 -5.69 11.36
C THR A 145 -7.60 -6.98 11.90
N ILE A 146 -7.10 -7.83 11.01
CA ILE A 146 -6.32 -9.03 11.36
C ILE A 146 -4.85 -8.66 11.26
N ARG A 147 -4.20 -8.42 12.40
CA ARG A 147 -2.77 -8.15 12.48
C ARG A 147 -2.02 -9.48 12.52
N ALA A 148 -1.54 -9.91 11.37
CA ALA A 148 -0.88 -11.20 11.23
C ALA A 148 0.63 -11.11 11.45
N GLY A 149 1.20 -12.21 11.95
CA GLY A 149 2.60 -12.54 11.71
C GLY A 149 2.89 -12.74 10.22
N ILE A 150 4.08 -13.23 9.90
CA ILE A 150 4.41 -13.54 8.50
C ILE A 150 3.50 -14.67 8.02
N VAL A 151 2.73 -14.40 6.97
CA VAL A 151 1.87 -15.42 6.36
C VAL A 151 2.72 -16.32 5.47
N VAL A 152 2.71 -17.61 5.74
CA VAL A 152 3.47 -18.65 5.04
C VAL A 152 2.51 -19.56 4.30
N GLY A 153 2.79 -19.81 3.02
CA GLY A 153 2.01 -20.74 2.21
C GLY A 153 2.42 -20.70 0.74
N PRO A 154 1.85 -21.61 -0.08
CA PRO A 154 2.23 -21.76 -1.47
C PRO A 154 1.92 -20.50 -2.30
N GLY A 155 2.92 -19.95 -2.98
CA GLY A 155 2.82 -18.69 -3.72
C GLY A 155 3.01 -17.42 -2.88
N GLY A 156 3.40 -17.55 -1.61
CA GLY A 156 3.67 -16.42 -0.71
C GLY A 156 4.99 -15.69 -1.01
N SER A 157 4.92 -14.38 -1.28
CA SER A 157 6.11 -13.58 -1.64
C SER A 157 7.16 -13.49 -0.55
N SER A 158 6.76 -13.44 0.73
CA SER A 158 7.69 -13.36 1.86
C SER A 158 8.46 -14.67 2.04
N PHE A 159 7.78 -15.81 1.92
CA PHE A 159 8.42 -17.12 2.01
C PHE A 159 9.32 -17.40 0.79
N ASN A 160 8.94 -16.95 -0.41
CA ASN A 160 9.77 -17.07 -1.61
C ASN A 160 11.18 -16.45 -1.42
N VAL A 161 11.31 -15.38 -0.63
CA VAL A 161 12.65 -14.82 -0.29
C VAL A 161 13.47 -15.82 0.52
N VAL A 162 12.87 -16.47 1.53
CA VAL A 162 13.53 -17.49 2.37
C VAL A 162 13.96 -18.68 1.51
N GLU A 163 13.05 -19.17 0.67
CA GLU A 163 13.29 -20.27 -0.26
C GLU A 163 14.46 -19.97 -1.22
N GLU A 164 14.45 -18.81 -1.86
CA GLU A 164 15.49 -18.41 -2.83
C GLU A 164 16.86 -18.25 -2.17
N LEU A 165 16.92 -17.71 -0.95
CA LEU A 165 18.17 -17.64 -0.18
C LEU A 165 18.72 -19.05 0.10
N VAL A 166 17.88 -19.97 0.57
CA VAL A 166 18.27 -21.36 0.85
C VAL A 166 18.69 -22.09 -0.42
N LYS A 167 18.03 -21.85 -1.55
CA LYS A 167 18.40 -22.45 -2.85
C LYS A 167 19.79 -22.00 -3.29
N LYS A 168 20.08 -20.70 -3.20
CA LYS A 168 21.26 -20.06 -3.83
C LYS A 168 22.48 -19.91 -2.92
N LEU A 169 22.31 -19.69 -1.63
CA LEU A 169 23.43 -19.37 -0.73
C LEU A 169 23.88 -20.59 0.07
N PRO A 170 25.11 -21.12 -0.12
CA PRO A 170 25.62 -22.23 0.70
C PRO A 170 26.02 -21.79 2.11
N ILE A 171 26.36 -20.50 2.28
CA ILE A 171 26.76 -19.88 3.55
C ILE A 171 25.92 -18.63 3.75
N MET A 172 25.29 -18.50 4.92
CA MET A 172 24.39 -17.38 5.27
C MET A 172 24.79 -16.80 6.63
N ALA A 173 25.54 -15.69 6.57
CA ALA A 173 25.87 -14.88 7.75
C ALA A 173 24.70 -13.95 8.07
N CYS A 174 23.84 -14.39 8.99
CA CYS A 174 22.63 -13.69 9.38
C CYS A 174 22.96 -12.64 10.47
N PRO A 175 22.52 -11.38 10.33
CA PRO A 175 22.62 -10.43 11.43
C PRO A 175 21.83 -10.88 12.68
N GLN A 176 22.18 -10.38 13.88
CA GLN A 176 21.50 -10.78 15.13
C GLN A 176 19.98 -10.61 15.09
N TRP A 177 19.46 -9.60 14.39
CA TRP A 177 18.01 -9.39 14.26
C TRP A 177 17.29 -10.48 13.46
N CYS A 178 17.99 -11.38 12.76
CA CYS A 178 17.35 -12.58 12.20
C CYS A 178 16.88 -13.57 13.28
N LYS A 179 17.33 -13.39 14.54
CA LYS A 179 16.89 -14.16 15.71
C LYS A 179 15.72 -13.51 16.47
N SER A 180 15.26 -12.33 16.05
CA SER A 180 14.11 -11.69 16.69
C SER A 180 12.91 -12.66 16.65
N PRO A 181 12.19 -12.83 17.78
CA PRO A 181 11.05 -13.73 17.82
C PRO A 181 9.91 -13.22 16.93
N SER A 182 9.23 -14.14 16.27
CA SER A 182 8.04 -13.91 15.45
C SER A 182 7.10 -15.11 15.56
N GLU A 183 5.85 -14.95 15.16
CA GLU A 183 4.87 -16.03 15.16
C GLU A 183 4.25 -16.17 13.76
N PRO A 184 4.99 -16.76 12.78
CA PRO A 184 4.49 -16.95 11.42
C PRO A 184 3.23 -17.83 11.43
N VAL A 185 2.32 -17.56 10.50
CA VAL A 185 0.98 -18.16 10.44
C VAL A 185 0.72 -18.74 9.06
N ASP A 186 0.03 -19.88 8.99
CA ASP A 186 -0.31 -20.52 7.71
C ASP A 186 -1.38 -19.72 6.96
N ILE A 187 -1.32 -19.76 5.62
CA ILE A 187 -2.36 -19.17 4.80
C ILE A 187 -3.76 -19.73 5.10
N ALA A 188 -3.88 -21.02 5.39
CA ALA A 188 -5.19 -21.63 5.71
C ALA A 188 -5.77 -21.07 7.01
N ASP A 189 -4.93 -20.85 8.03
CA ASP A 189 -5.36 -20.23 9.29
C ASP A 189 -5.84 -18.79 9.03
N ILE A 190 -5.11 -18.02 8.21
CA ILE A 190 -5.53 -16.66 7.82
C ILE A 190 -6.87 -16.66 7.08
N LEU A 191 -7.09 -17.57 6.14
CA LEU A 191 -8.37 -17.69 5.43
C LEU A 191 -9.51 -18.03 6.39
N ASN A 192 -9.27 -18.88 7.38
CA ASN A 192 -10.27 -19.22 8.38
C ASN A 192 -10.58 -18.04 9.30
N PHE A 193 -9.58 -17.24 9.68
CA PHE A 193 -9.80 -16.02 10.45
C PHE A 193 -10.54 -14.95 9.64
N ILE A 194 -10.27 -14.83 8.34
CA ILE A 194 -11.03 -13.96 7.45
C ILE A 194 -12.50 -14.36 7.44
N GLU A 195 -12.79 -15.66 7.24
CA GLU A 195 -14.16 -16.19 7.23
C GLU A 195 -14.88 -15.94 8.56
N ARG A 196 -14.22 -16.17 9.71
CA ARG A 196 -14.80 -15.90 11.04
C ARG A 196 -15.05 -14.42 11.32
N SER A 197 -14.36 -13.52 10.61
CA SER A 197 -14.50 -12.07 10.77
C SER A 197 -15.56 -11.45 9.87
N LEU A 198 -15.77 -12.00 8.66
CA LEU A 198 -16.72 -11.43 7.70
C LEU A 198 -18.15 -11.51 8.27
N GLY A 199 -18.83 -10.36 8.30
CA GLY A 199 -20.20 -10.26 8.81
C GLY A 199 -20.34 -10.40 10.34
N ASN A 200 -19.25 -10.63 11.08
CA ASN A 200 -19.30 -10.79 12.53
C ASN A 200 -19.22 -9.43 13.24
N GLU A 201 -20.37 -8.94 13.72
CA GLU A 201 -20.47 -7.66 14.40
C GLU A 201 -19.65 -7.59 15.71
N GLU A 202 -19.33 -8.71 16.35
CA GLU A 202 -18.56 -8.71 17.60
C GLU A 202 -17.12 -8.21 17.42
N VAL A 203 -16.60 -8.30 16.20
CA VAL A 203 -15.22 -7.89 15.85
C VAL A 203 -15.17 -6.57 15.09
N TYR A 204 -16.31 -5.87 14.95
CA TYR A 204 -16.35 -4.56 14.30
C TYR A 204 -15.60 -3.52 15.14
N GLY A 205 -14.67 -2.80 14.50
CA GLY A 205 -13.80 -1.83 15.17
C GLY A 205 -12.59 -2.46 15.87
N GLU A 206 -12.44 -3.78 15.85
CA GLU A 206 -11.39 -4.49 16.57
C GLU A 206 -10.14 -4.73 15.72
N ALA A 207 -8.98 -4.69 16.37
CA ALA A 207 -7.69 -5.09 15.81
C ALA A 207 -7.19 -6.36 16.51
N ILE A 208 -7.35 -7.50 15.83
CA ILE A 208 -7.11 -8.85 16.34
C ILE A 208 -5.70 -9.29 15.91
N GLU A 209 -4.84 -9.62 16.87
CA GLU A 209 -3.54 -10.20 16.57
C GLU A 209 -3.65 -11.72 16.36
N VAL A 210 -3.18 -12.19 15.20
CA VAL A 210 -3.19 -13.62 14.83
C VAL A 210 -1.76 -14.13 14.69
N ALA A 211 -1.51 -15.26 15.35
CA ALA A 211 -0.20 -15.88 15.43
C ALA A 211 -0.29 -17.37 15.15
N GLY A 212 0.74 -17.93 14.52
CA GLY A 212 0.88 -19.38 14.44
C GLY A 212 1.19 -20.02 15.79
N PRO A 213 1.22 -21.36 15.86
CA PRO A 213 1.24 -22.06 17.13
C PRO A 213 2.59 -22.01 17.88
N LYS A 214 3.67 -21.62 17.19
CA LYS A 214 5.05 -21.68 17.68
C LYS A 214 5.81 -20.38 17.38
N VAL A 215 6.41 -19.81 18.42
CA VAL A 215 7.39 -18.73 18.30
C VAL A 215 8.60 -19.24 17.51
N THR A 216 8.93 -18.52 16.43
CA THR A 216 9.97 -18.86 15.46
C THR A 216 10.72 -17.60 15.04
N SER A 217 11.98 -17.74 14.64
CA SER A 217 12.79 -16.66 14.06
C SER A 217 13.01 -16.85 12.55
N TYR A 218 13.46 -15.81 11.85
CA TYR A 218 13.82 -15.95 10.43
C TYR A 218 15.01 -16.89 10.22
N MET A 219 15.95 -16.90 11.16
CA MET A 219 17.07 -17.85 11.13
C MET A 219 16.56 -19.30 11.22
N GLU A 220 15.62 -19.59 12.13
CA GLU A 220 14.99 -20.91 12.22
C GLU A 220 14.17 -21.25 10.97
N MET A 221 13.47 -20.29 10.35
CA MET A 221 12.77 -20.54 9.07
C MET A 221 13.76 -20.93 7.96
N LEU A 222 14.93 -20.29 7.88
CA LEU A 222 15.99 -20.67 6.93
C LEU A 222 16.49 -22.09 7.21
N GLU A 223 16.67 -22.45 8.49
CA GLU A 223 17.10 -23.78 8.92
C GLU A 223 16.06 -24.86 8.58
N ILE A 224 14.78 -24.63 8.91
CA ILE A 224 13.68 -25.55 8.58
C ILE A 224 13.59 -25.74 7.06
N THR A 225 13.61 -24.65 6.30
CA THR A 225 13.58 -24.68 4.83
C THR A 225 14.78 -25.42 4.26
N SER A 226 15.98 -25.27 4.84
CA SER A 226 17.18 -26.00 4.45
C SER A 226 17.04 -27.50 4.65
N ARG A 227 16.41 -27.93 5.75
CA ARG A 227 16.13 -29.34 6.04
C ARG A 227 15.10 -29.92 5.07
N GLU A 228 13.99 -29.22 4.83
CA GLU A 228 12.93 -29.65 3.91
C GLU A 228 13.43 -29.73 2.46
N LEU A 229 14.34 -28.84 2.04
CA LEU A 229 14.98 -28.89 0.72
C LEU A 229 16.19 -29.85 0.64
N HIS A 230 16.51 -30.57 1.72
CA HIS A 230 17.69 -31.44 1.82
C HIS A 230 19.01 -30.77 1.42
N LYS A 231 19.14 -29.48 1.71
CA LYS A 231 20.34 -28.68 1.39
C LYS A 231 21.19 -28.53 2.65
N LYS A 232 22.50 -28.75 2.52
CA LYS A 232 23.47 -28.41 3.57
C LYS A 232 23.80 -26.91 3.46
N ARG A 233 23.38 -26.11 4.44
CA ARG A 233 23.60 -24.67 4.49
C ARG A 233 24.29 -24.30 5.80
N TRP A 234 25.31 -23.46 5.72
CA TRP A 234 26.01 -22.95 6.90
C TRP A 234 25.37 -21.65 7.33
N ILE A 235 24.47 -21.72 8.31
CA ILE A 235 23.69 -20.59 8.79
C ILE A 235 24.22 -20.20 10.17
N PHE A 236 24.69 -18.97 10.32
CA PHE A 236 25.23 -18.50 11.59
C PHE A 236 24.96 -17.02 11.78
N SER A 237 24.99 -16.59 13.04
CA SER A 237 24.68 -15.23 13.42
C SER A 237 25.94 -14.38 13.59
N ILE A 238 25.92 -13.15 13.10
CA ILE A 238 27.02 -12.18 13.24
C ILE A 238 26.56 -10.92 14.01
N PRO A 239 27.42 -10.34 14.86
CA PRO A 239 27.06 -9.23 15.75
C PRO A 239 26.86 -7.89 15.04
N PHE A 240 27.60 -7.65 13.96
CA PHE A 240 27.51 -6.41 13.20
C PHE A 240 27.39 -6.70 11.72
N PHE A 241 26.38 -6.13 11.09
CA PHE A 241 26.23 -6.08 9.65
C PHE A 241 25.54 -4.76 9.31
N THR A 242 25.88 -4.12 8.21
CA THR A 242 25.21 -2.86 7.88
C THR A 242 23.83 -3.15 7.27
N LEU A 243 22.79 -2.44 7.73
CA LEU A 243 21.42 -2.61 7.21
C LEU A 243 21.35 -2.40 5.69
N GLY A 244 22.08 -1.40 5.18
CA GLY A 244 22.14 -1.11 3.75
C GLY A 244 22.71 -2.28 2.93
N PHE A 245 23.77 -2.92 3.44
CA PHE A 245 24.37 -4.06 2.75
C PHE A 245 23.48 -5.31 2.83
N SER A 246 22.79 -5.54 3.96
CA SER A 246 21.76 -6.61 4.08
C SER A 246 20.71 -6.51 2.99
N LYS A 247 20.18 -5.30 2.79
CA LYS A 247 19.12 -5.03 1.81
C LYS A 247 19.58 -5.32 0.39
N LEU A 248 20.79 -4.86 0.05
CA LEU A 248 21.39 -5.12 -1.26
C LEU A 248 21.67 -6.61 -1.48
N TRP A 249 22.24 -7.29 -0.48
CA TRP A 249 22.57 -8.72 -0.54
C TRP A 249 21.33 -9.59 -0.70
N VAL A 250 20.32 -9.37 0.15
CA VAL A 250 19.08 -10.16 0.09
C VAL A 250 18.34 -9.91 -1.21
N ALA A 251 18.26 -8.65 -1.69
CA ALA A 251 17.66 -8.35 -2.99
C ALA A 251 18.37 -9.08 -4.15
N LEU A 252 19.70 -9.06 -4.17
CA LEU A 252 20.50 -9.72 -5.20
C LEU A 252 20.25 -11.24 -5.24
N PHE A 253 20.32 -11.90 -4.10
CA PHE A 253 20.22 -13.37 -4.06
C PHE A 253 18.77 -13.87 -4.12
N SER A 254 17.80 -13.17 -3.52
CA SER A 254 16.38 -13.53 -3.66
C SER A 254 15.80 -13.23 -5.04
N GLY A 255 16.53 -12.50 -5.91
CA GLY A 255 16.01 -12.03 -7.19
C GLY A 255 14.83 -11.06 -7.07
N THR A 256 14.62 -10.49 -5.87
CA THR A 256 13.51 -9.61 -5.55
C THR A 256 13.98 -8.16 -5.49
N SER A 257 13.10 -7.20 -5.77
CA SER A 257 13.45 -5.78 -5.76
C SER A 257 13.87 -5.30 -4.36
N ILE A 258 14.86 -4.40 -4.31
CA ILE A 258 15.29 -3.80 -3.04
C ILE A 258 14.16 -3.01 -2.35
N THR A 259 13.22 -2.47 -3.12
CA THR A 259 12.04 -1.76 -2.63
C THR A 259 11.08 -2.68 -1.89
N PHE A 260 11.01 -3.96 -2.27
CA PHE A 260 10.22 -4.97 -1.57
C PHE A 260 10.97 -5.58 -0.38
N VAL A 261 12.28 -5.83 -0.51
CA VAL A 261 13.10 -6.46 0.54
C VAL A 261 13.39 -5.51 1.71
N SER A 262 13.65 -4.24 1.42
CA SER A 262 14.05 -3.26 2.44
C SER A 262 13.06 -3.16 3.61
N PRO A 263 11.74 -3.01 3.38
CA PRO A 263 10.78 -2.85 4.47
C PRO A 263 10.59 -4.16 5.27
N LEU A 264 10.74 -5.33 4.63
CA LEU A 264 10.73 -6.62 5.32
C LEU A 264 11.92 -6.72 6.29
N ILE A 265 13.14 -6.42 5.83
CA ILE A 265 14.35 -6.44 6.67
C ILE A 265 14.25 -5.46 7.84
N ASP A 266 13.69 -4.27 7.62
CA ASP A 266 13.52 -3.27 8.68
C ASP A 266 12.57 -3.77 9.78
N SER A 267 11.55 -4.57 9.43
CA SER A 267 10.63 -5.16 10.42
C SER A 267 11.26 -6.28 11.25
N LEU A 268 12.32 -6.95 10.76
CA LEU A 268 13.02 -8.04 11.47
C LEU A 268 13.68 -7.60 12.77
N ARG A 269 13.88 -6.29 12.97
CA ARG A 269 14.54 -5.75 14.17
C ARG A 269 13.67 -5.77 15.42
N HIS A 270 12.40 -6.06 15.28
CA HIS A 270 11.44 -6.00 16.36
C HIS A 270 10.92 -7.39 16.68
N ASP A 271 10.56 -7.56 17.95
CA ASP A 271 9.82 -8.73 18.40
C ASP A 271 8.35 -8.62 17.97
N MET A 272 7.86 -9.67 17.30
CA MET A 272 6.59 -9.70 16.59
C MET A 272 5.67 -10.80 17.13
N ARG A 273 5.58 -10.89 18.46
CA ARG A 273 4.70 -11.82 19.18
C ARG A 273 3.29 -11.23 19.35
N ALA A 274 2.26 -12.06 19.18
CA ALA A 274 0.89 -11.66 19.43
C ALA A 274 0.65 -11.44 20.93
N ASP A 275 -0.17 -10.44 21.24
CA ASP A 275 -0.64 -10.17 22.58
C ASP A 275 -1.75 -11.15 22.97
N LYS A 276 -1.45 -12.01 23.95
CA LYS A 276 -2.37 -13.03 24.45
C LYS A 276 -3.44 -12.49 25.39
N THR A 277 -3.37 -11.21 25.77
CA THR A 277 -4.31 -10.56 26.67
C THR A 277 -5.49 -9.91 25.96
N GLN A 278 -5.49 -9.89 24.63
CA GLN A 278 -6.58 -9.34 23.83
C GLN A 278 -7.87 -10.14 23.98
N LYS A 279 -9.01 -9.44 23.91
CA LYS A 279 -10.36 -10.03 23.98
C LYS A 279 -10.53 -11.15 22.94
N PHE A 280 -10.07 -10.91 21.72
CA PHE A 280 -10.01 -11.90 20.66
C PHE A 280 -8.58 -12.40 20.53
N HIS A 281 -8.32 -13.61 21.02
CA HIS A 281 -7.04 -14.27 20.84
C HIS A 281 -7.20 -15.47 19.90
N TRP A 282 -6.70 -15.33 18.68
CA TRP A 282 -6.82 -16.34 17.63
C TRP A 282 -5.46 -16.94 17.33
N LYS A 283 -5.37 -18.25 17.53
CA LYS A 283 -4.14 -19.02 17.38
C LYS A 283 -4.29 -19.98 16.21
N GLY A 284 -3.41 -19.88 15.24
CA GLY A 284 -3.33 -20.83 14.13
C GLY A 284 -2.97 -22.23 14.61
N GLU A 285 -3.47 -23.23 13.90
CA GLU A 285 -3.29 -24.64 14.26
C GLU A 285 -2.16 -25.30 13.47
N VAL A 286 -1.83 -24.76 12.30
CA VAL A 286 -0.83 -25.35 11.41
C VAL A 286 0.58 -25.01 11.87
N SER A 287 1.41 -26.04 12.05
CA SER A 287 2.81 -25.85 12.45
C SER A 287 3.64 -25.22 11.34
N ILE A 288 4.64 -24.42 11.71
CA ILE A 288 5.53 -23.76 10.75
C ILE A 288 6.25 -24.76 9.83
N ASP A 289 6.67 -25.92 10.35
CA ASP A 289 7.29 -26.97 9.54
C ASP A 289 6.33 -27.47 8.45
N ARG A 290 5.04 -27.66 8.78
CA ARG A 290 4.01 -28.03 7.82
C ARG A 290 3.74 -26.90 6.83
N SER A 291 3.62 -25.65 7.28
CA SER A 291 3.43 -24.49 6.41
C SER A 291 4.56 -24.32 5.39
N ILE A 292 5.82 -24.48 5.82
CA ILE A 292 7.00 -24.42 4.95
C ILE A 292 6.97 -25.57 3.93
N ARG A 293 6.66 -26.79 4.37
CA ARG A 293 6.53 -27.94 3.46
C ARG A 293 5.46 -27.70 2.39
N LYS A 294 4.27 -27.25 2.79
CA LYS A 294 3.21 -26.86 1.85
C LYS A 294 3.74 -25.84 0.87
N ALA A 295 4.33 -24.76 1.38
CA ALA A 295 4.81 -23.65 0.55
C ALA A 295 5.87 -24.04 -0.47
N LEU A 296 6.67 -25.08 -0.19
CA LEU A 296 7.71 -25.59 -1.09
C LEU A 296 7.18 -26.56 -2.16
N PHE A 297 6.15 -27.35 -1.85
CA PHE A 297 5.82 -28.54 -2.64
C PHE A 297 4.37 -28.62 -3.13
N GLU A 298 3.45 -27.83 -2.58
CA GLU A 298 2.07 -27.77 -3.04
C GLU A 298 1.90 -26.72 -4.15
N ASP A 299 0.98 -26.98 -5.09
CA ASP A 299 0.57 -25.98 -6.07
C ASP A 299 -0.33 -24.92 -5.43
N TYR A 300 -0.56 -23.83 -6.14
CA TYR A 300 -1.40 -22.73 -5.67
C TYR A 300 -2.24 -22.15 -6.80
N PRO A 301 -3.38 -21.52 -6.47
CA PRO A 301 -4.25 -20.90 -7.46
C PRO A 301 -3.50 -19.85 -8.29
N ARG A 302 -3.72 -19.89 -9.61
CA ARG A 302 -3.10 -18.97 -10.57
C ARG A 302 -4.20 -18.18 -11.27
N ILE A 303 -4.03 -16.86 -11.28
CA ILE A 303 -4.95 -15.96 -11.98
C ILE A 303 -4.16 -15.25 -13.06
N ASN A 304 -4.54 -15.50 -14.31
CA ASN A 304 -3.87 -14.95 -15.48
C ASN A 304 -4.33 -13.50 -15.72
N ARG A 305 -3.40 -12.57 -15.58
CA ARG A 305 -3.66 -11.17 -15.95
C ARG A 305 -3.42 -11.00 -17.44
N SER A 306 -4.37 -10.41 -18.16
CA SER A 306 -4.05 -9.83 -19.47
C SER A 306 -3.18 -8.59 -19.26
N TYR A 307 -2.20 -8.40 -20.16
CA TYR A 307 -1.22 -7.33 -20.08
C TYR A 307 -1.87 -5.95 -19.96
N GLU A 308 -1.30 -5.07 -19.13
CA GLU A 308 -1.64 -3.65 -19.07
C GLU A 308 -1.57 -3.05 -20.48
N THR A 309 -2.64 -2.38 -20.92
CA THR A 309 -2.64 -1.59 -22.16
C THR A 309 -1.48 -0.58 -22.12
N GLU A 310 -0.62 -0.59 -23.14
CA GLU A 310 0.62 0.21 -23.21
C GLU A 310 0.44 1.73 -22.99
N GLU A 311 -0.79 2.24 -23.12
CA GLU A 311 -1.15 3.65 -23.05
C GLU A 311 -0.81 4.34 -21.71
N GLU A 312 -0.66 3.62 -20.59
CA GLU A 312 -0.37 4.22 -19.28
C GLU A 312 1.13 4.48 -19.01
N ARG A 313 2.03 3.98 -19.85
CA ARG A 313 3.49 3.95 -19.58
C ARG A 313 4.18 5.30 -19.49
N ASN A 314 3.60 6.40 -19.97
CA ASN A 314 4.25 7.73 -19.92
C ASN A 314 3.62 8.70 -18.93
N THR A 315 2.87 8.18 -17.96
CA THR A 315 2.28 8.99 -16.89
C THR A 315 3.24 9.17 -15.71
N VAL A 316 3.12 10.32 -15.06
CA VAL A 316 3.82 10.68 -13.84
C VAL A 316 2.84 10.61 -12.68
N ARG A 317 3.30 9.99 -11.60
CA ARG A 317 2.68 10.06 -10.28
C ARG A 317 3.65 10.65 -9.28
N SER A 318 3.17 11.59 -8.48
CA SER A 318 3.94 12.22 -7.41
C SER A 318 3.06 12.35 -6.19
N VAL A 319 3.46 11.81 -5.05
CA VAL A 319 2.69 11.87 -3.80
C VAL A 319 3.62 12.33 -2.68
N GLN A 320 3.29 13.44 -2.05
CA GLN A 320 4.08 14.07 -0.99
C GLN A 320 3.24 14.28 0.26
N ARG A 321 3.70 13.74 1.39
CA ARG A 321 3.17 14.07 2.72
C ARG A 321 3.71 15.42 3.19
N LEU A 322 2.80 16.36 3.38
CA LEU A 322 3.05 17.69 3.93
C LEU A 322 2.68 17.70 5.41
N SER A 323 3.58 18.22 6.24
CA SER A 323 3.31 18.45 7.67
C SER A 323 2.25 19.52 7.84
N ASN A 324 1.36 19.32 8.80
CA ASN A 324 0.26 20.23 9.06
C ASN A 324 0.06 20.45 10.58
N PRO A 325 1.05 21.05 11.27
CA PRO A 325 1.03 21.17 12.73
C PRO A 325 -0.19 21.94 13.27
N GLY A 326 -0.74 22.87 12.49
CA GLY A 326 -1.95 23.62 12.86
C GLY A 326 -3.26 22.89 12.56
N ASN A 327 -3.22 21.60 12.19
CA ASN A 327 -4.37 20.75 11.83
C ASN A 327 -5.36 21.41 10.85
N LYS A 328 -4.84 22.20 9.92
CA LYS A 328 -5.66 22.94 8.96
C LYS A 328 -6.32 21.98 7.95
N PRO A 329 -7.55 22.21 7.51
CA PRO A 329 -8.16 21.36 6.48
C PRO A 329 -7.36 21.44 5.17
N ALA A 330 -7.41 20.38 4.35
CA ALA A 330 -6.76 20.35 3.04
C ALA A 330 -7.17 21.52 2.15
N LYS A 331 -8.42 22.00 2.31
CA LYS A 331 -8.89 23.26 1.73
C LYS A 331 -7.92 24.40 1.95
N TRP A 332 -7.58 24.66 3.21
CA TRP A 332 -6.72 25.78 3.57
C TRP A 332 -5.33 25.64 2.95
N VAL A 333 -4.75 24.43 3.00
CA VAL A 333 -3.43 24.16 2.42
C VAL A 333 -3.43 24.40 0.91
N ALA A 334 -4.47 23.94 0.20
CA ALA A 334 -4.63 24.16 -1.23
C ALA A 334 -4.79 25.64 -1.57
N ASP A 335 -5.55 26.41 -0.78
CA ASP A 335 -5.76 27.85 -1.01
C ASP A 335 -4.49 28.68 -0.76
N VAL A 336 -3.65 28.24 0.19
CA VAL A 336 -2.38 28.90 0.53
C VAL A 336 -1.29 28.58 -0.49
N TYR A 337 -1.29 27.39 -1.09
CA TYR A 337 -0.22 26.93 -1.97
C TYR A 337 0.08 27.89 -3.15
N PRO A 338 -0.89 28.35 -3.96
CA PRO A 338 -0.61 29.29 -5.05
C PRO A 338 -0.05 30.63 -4.55
N ARG A 339 -0.59 31.16 -3.44
CA ARG A 339 -0.14 32.44 -2.85
C ARG A 339 1.28 32.34 -2.31
N TRP A 340 1.60 31.22 -1.68
CA TRP A 340 2.94 30.93 -1.19
C TRP A 340 3.92 30.83 -2.37
N LEU A 341 3.56 30.11 -3.44
CA LEU A 341 4.42 29.92 -4.60
C LEU A 341 4.73 31.24 -5.30
N ASP A 342 3.71 32.08 -5.49
CA ASP A 342 3.82 33.45 -6.01
C ASP A 342 4.76 34.31 -5.16
N LYS A 343 4.61 34.28 -3.82
CA LYS A 343 5.48 35.03 -2.90
C LYS A 343 6.93 34.52 -2.91
N TYR A 344 7.11 33.19 -2.94
CA TYR A 344 8.42 32.56 -2.86
C TYR A 344 9.24 32.79 -4.13
N PHE A 345 8.58 32.81 -5.30
CA PHE A 345 9.20 33.01 -6.61
C PHE A 345 8.77 34.32 -7.28
N LYS A 346 8.52 35.38 -6.51
CA LYS A 346 7.88 36.65 -6.95
C LYS A 346 8.44 37.34 -8.20
N PHE A 347 9.68 37.01 -8.60
CA PHE A 347 10.35 37.57 -9.78
C PHE A 347 10.31 36.66 -11.01
N ILE A 348 9.89 35.40 -10.84
CA ILE A 348 10.02 34.33 -11.84
C ILE A 348 8.64 33.74 -12.12
N LEU A 349 7.90 33.41 -11.07
CA LEU A 349 6.64 32.68 -11.16
C LEU A 349 5.51 33.56 -10.63
N LYS A 350 4.43 33.66 -11.40
CA LYS A 350 3.19 34.33 -10.99
C LYS A 350 2.03 33.35 -10.92
N ALA A 351 1.30 33.32 -9.80
CA ALA A 351 0.07 32.55 -9.69
C ALA A 351 -1.15 33.46 -9.81
N THR A 352 -2.07 33.12 -10.73
CA THR A 352 -3.32 33.87 -10.93
C THR A 352 -4.51 32.95 -10.70
N VAL A 353 -5.50 33.42 -9.95
CA VAL A 353 -6.74 32.70 -9.68
C VAL A 353 -7.90 33.51 -10.26
N SER A 354 -8.71 32.89 -11.13
CA SER A 354 -9.88 33.51 -11.76
C SER A 354 -11.02 32.50 -11.78
N GLY A 355 -12.02 32.73 -10.93
CA GLY A 355 -13.08 31.75 -10.71
C GLY A 355 -12.52 30.42 -10.23
N GLU A 356 -12.80 29.34 -10.99
CA GLU A 356 -12.33 27.99 -10.71
C GLU A 356 -10.95 27.68 -11.31
N ILE A 357 -10.37 28.60 -12.08
CA ILE A 357 -9.13 28.38 -12.81
C ILE A 357 -7.95 28.98 -12.04
N VAL A 358 -6.92 28.17 -11.83
CA VAL A 358 -5.62 28.57 -11.29
C VAL A 358 -4.56 28.41 -12.37
N ARG A 359 -3.87 29.49 -12.74
CA ARG A 359 -2.76 29.47 -13.70
C ARG A 359 -1.45 29.84 -13.03
N PHE A 360 -0.42 29.07 -13.34
CA PHE A 360 0.97 29.36 -12.96
C PHE A 360 1.72 29.82 -14.21
N HIS A 361 2.28 31.03 -14.14
CA HIS A 361 3.01 31.66 -15.23
C HIS A 361 4.49 31.72 -14.92
N LEU A 362 5.31 31.49 -15.95
CA LEU A 362 6.73 31.84 -15.97
C LEU A 362 6.88 32.99 -16.96
N PHE A 363 7.07 34.20 -16.43
CA PHE A 363 6.96 35.44 -17.21
C PHE A 363 5.62 35.51 -17.97
N SER A 364 5.63 35.46 -19.30
CA SER A 364 4.43 35.50 -20.16
C SER A 364 3.88 34.11 -20.53
N ILE A 365 4.55 33.03 -20.15
CA ILE A 365 4.19 31.66 -20.54
C ILE A 365 3.37 31.02 -19.43
N VAL A 366 2.16 30.54 -19.75
CA VAL A 366 1.37 29.68 -18.84
C VAL A 366 2.07 28.32 -18.75
N LEU A 367 2.70 28.03 -17.62
CA LEU A 367 3.35 26.74 -17.38
C LEU A 367 2.33 25.63 -17.13
N LEU A 368 1.33 25.93 -16.29
CA LEU A 368 0.33 24.95 -15.86
C LEU A 368 -0.99 25.68 -15.59
N GLU A 369 -2.06 25.09 -16.09
CA GLU A 369 -3.44 25.49 -15.80
C GLU A 369 -4.15 24.36 -15.06
N LEU A 370 -4.80 24.73 -13.96
CA LEU A 370 -5.57 23.85 -13.10
C LEU A 370 -7.00 24.35 -13.01
N THR A 371 -7.97 23.44 -13.15
CA THR A 371 -9.39 23.74 -12.96
C THR A 371 -9.91 23.05 -11.70
N TYR A 372 -10.36 23.83 -10.73
CA TYR A 372 -10.94 23.36 -9.47
C TYR A 372 -12.25 22.60 -9.71
N MET A 373 -12.46 21.49 -9.00
CA MET A 373 -13.66 20.64 -9.13
C MET A 373 -14.50 20.69 -7.85
N PRO A 374 -15.49 21.60 -7.72
CA PRO A 374 -16.30 21.75 -6.52
C PRO A 374 -17.06 20.47 -6.15
N ASN A 375 -17.69 19.82 -7.12
CA ASN A 375 -18.52 18.62 -6.91
C ASN A 375 -17.73 17.37 -6.47
N ARG A 376 -16.40 17.45 -6.48
CA ARG A 376 -15.49 16.37 -6.07
C ARG A 376 -14.54 16.83 -4.96
N SER A 377 -14.84 17.96 -4.32
CA SER A 377 -14.02 18.56 -3.28
C SER A 377 -14.86 18.83 -2.03
N ASP A 378 -14.21 18.73 -0.88
CA ASP A 378 -14.76 19.03 0.44
C ASP A 378 -13.71 19.79 1.28
N GLU A 379 -13.93 19.92 2.58
CA GLU A 379 -12.94 20.55 3.50
C GLU A 379 -11.63 19.75 3.57
N ASN A 380 -11.74 18.42 3.57
CA ASN A 380 -10.65 17.47 3.74
C ASN A 380 -10.04 17.02 2.40
N ARG A 381 -10.57 17.47 1.26
CA ARG A 381 -10.06 17.15 -0.07
C ARG A 381 -10.31 18.28 -1.06
N ARG A 382 -9.26 18.75 -1.74
CA ARG A 382 -9.36 19.67 -2.87
C ARG A 382 -8.81 19.03 -4.13
N LEU A 383 -9.63 18.94 -5.17
CA LEU A 383 -9.30 18.36 -6.45
C LEU A 383 -9.22 19.44 -7.54
N PHE A 384 -8.18 19.34 -8.36
CA PHE A 384 -7.97 20.18 -9.54
C PHE A 384 -7.61 19.32 -10.74
N PHE A 385 -8.32 19.45 -11.86
CA PHE A 385 -7.90 18.85 -13.13
C PHE A 385 -6.78 19.67 -13.75
N ILE A 386 -5.81 19.00 -14.37
CA ILE A 386 -4.73 19.62 -15.12
C ILE A 386 -5.24 19.87 -16.54
N THR A 387 -5.69 21.08 -16.82
CA THR A 387 -6.43 21.43 -18.04
C THR A 387 -5.57 22.10 -19.11
N GLY A 388 -4.31 22.44 -18.81
CA GLY A 388 -3.42 23.02 -19.81
C GLY A 388 -2.06 23.51 -19.29
N GLY A 389 -1.41 24.33 -20.11
CA GLY A 389 -0.10 24.92 -19.86
C GLY A 389 1.04 24.20 -20.59
N ALA A 390 2.15 24.92 -20.81
CA ALA A 390 3.28 24.46 -21.60
C ALA A 390 3.95 23.17 -21.08
N LEU A 391 3.80 22.86 -19.78
CA LEU A 391 4.37 21.66 -19.17
C LEU A 391 3.54 20.40 -19.45
N CYS A 392 2.28 20.55 -19.88
CA CYS A 392 1.31 19.46 -19.98
C CYS A 392 1.08 19.02 -21.44
N LYS A 393 1.36 17.76 -21.75
CA LYS A 393 1.13 17.18 -23.08
C LYS A 393 -0.32 16.74 -23.31
N ARG A 394 -1.01 16.31 -22.24
CA ARG A 394 -2.38 15.77 -22.27
C ARG A 394 -3.19 16.33 -21.11
N THR A 395 -4.39 16.82 -21.42
CA THR A 395 -5.25 17.57 -20.48
C THR A 395 -6.53 16.81 -20.09
N ASP A 396 -6.67 15.56 -20.53
CA ASP A 396 -7.90 14.78 -20.42
C ASP A 396 -7.99 13.94 -19.14
N MET A 397 -6.84 13.55 -18.56
CA MET A 397 -6.82 12.57 -17.45
C MET A 397 -6.00 12.98 -16.23
N GLY A 398 -5.23 14.07 -16.28
CA GLY A 398 -4.34 14.47 -15.19
C GLY A 398 -5.06 15.25 -14.09
N TRP A 399 -4.73 14.99 -12.82
CA TRP A 399 -5.23 15.80 -11.69
C TRP A 399 -4.18 16.01 -10.60
N LEU A 400 -4.34 17.12 -9.88
CA LEU A 400 -3.69 17.45 -8.63
C LEU A 400 -4.74 17.41 -7.52
N GLU A 401 -4.40 16.81 -6.38
CA GLU A 401 -5.22 16.90 -5.19
C GLU A 401 -4.43 17.22 -3.93
N PHE A 402 -5.06 17.94 -3.02
CA PHE A 402 -4.65 18.08 -1.63
C PHE A 402 -5.65 17.32 -0.77
N ARG A 403 -5.16 16.47 0.13
CA ARG A 403 -6.01 15.59 0.91
C ARG A 403 -5.55 15.50 2.35
N SER A 404 -6.45 15.79 3.28
CA SER A 404 -6.24 15.57 4.70
C SER A 404 -6.22 14.08 4.99
N VAL A 405 -5.22 13.65 5.74
CA VAL A 405 -5.13 12.28 6.25
C VAL A 405 -4.83 12.34 7.75
N MET A 406 -5.06 11.24 8.46
CA MET A 406 -4.76 11.14 9.90
C MET A 406 -5.37 12.29 10.72
N LYS A 407 -6.69 12.53 10.56
CA LYS A 407 -7.42 13.61 11.26
C LYS A 407 -6.80 15.01 11.11
N ASN A 408 -6.33 15.34 9.90
CA ASN A 408 -5.65 16.59 9.53
C ASN A 408 -4.22 16.74 10.06
N GLU A 409 -3.61 15.75 10.72
CA GLU A 409 -2.19 15.85 11.13
C GLU A 409 -1.24 16.05 9.93
N HIS A 410 -1.66 15.53 8.77
CA HIS A 410 -0.94 15.63 7.51
C HIS A 410 -1.87 15.98 6.34
N VAL A 411 -1.30 16.62 5.33
CA VAL A 411 -1.94 16.81 4.03
C VAL A 411 -1.10 16.17 2.94
N ILE A 412 -1.70 15.25 2.19
CA ILE A 412 -1.10 14.65 1.00
C ILE A 412 -1.33 15.58 -0.19
N SER A 413 -0.24 15.98 -0.86
CA SER A 413 -0.29 16.59 -2.19
C SER A 413 0.02 15.49 -3.22
N ALA A 414 -0.91 15.23 -4.13
CA ALA A 414 -0.78 14.14 -5.09
C ALA A 414 -1.09 14.59 -6.52
N ILE A 415 -0.14 14.35 -7.43
CA ILE A 415 -0.31 14.47 -8.88
C ILE A 415 -0.48 13.07 -9.45
N HIS A 416 -1.49 12.92 -10.30
CA HIS A 416 -1.82 11.65 -10.95
C HIS A 416 -1.98 11.84 -12.45
N ARG A 417 -1.61 10.79 -13.20
CA ARG A 417 -1.75 10.67 -14.66
C ARG A 417 -1.22 11.88 -15.45
N PHE A 418 -0.28 12.64 -14.88
CA PHE A 418 0.31 13.79 -15.56
C PHE A 418 1.22 13.32 -16.69
N VAL A 419 1.11 13.93 -17.87
CA VAL A 419 1.98 13.60 -19.01
C VAL A 419 2.79 14.84 -19.37
N PRO A 420 4.12 14.83 -19.16
CA PRO A 420 4.95 15.99 -19.44
C PRO A 420 5.13 16.20 -20.95
N THR A 421 5.24 17.47 -21.36
CA THR A 421 5.57 17.84 -22.76
C THR A 421 7.02 17.49 -23.11
N LEU A 422 7.94 17.60 -22.15
CA LEU A 422 9.36 17.36 -22.39
C LEU A 422 9.68 15.88 -22.65
N PRO A 423 10.72 15.59 -23.46
CA PRO A 423 11.29 14.25 -23.56
C PRO A 423 11.64 13.69 -22.17
N TRP A 424 11.38 12.40 -21.97
CA TRP A 424 11.42 11.75 -20.66
C TRP A 424 12.73 11.97 -19.88
N PHE A 425 13.87 11.87 -20.56
CA PHE A 425 15.19 12.07 -19.95
C PHE A 425 15.36 13.51 -19.43
N ILE A 426 14.92 14.50 -20.21
CA ILE A 426 14.99 15.91 -19.81
C ILE A 426 14.04 16.15 -18.65
N TYR A 427 12.79 15.70 -18.76
CA TYR A 427 11.79 15.80 -17.70
C TYR A 427 12.31 15.28 -16.35
N LYS A 428 12.86 14.05 -16.35
CA LYS A 428 13.38 13.38 -15.15
C LYS A 428 14.49 14.16 -14.46
N ASN A 429 15.37 14.80 -15.23
CA ASN A 429 16.53 15.52 -14.69
C ASN A 429 16.25 17.03 -14.49
N THR A 430 15.03 17.51 -14.76
CA THR A 430 14.68 18.95 -14.64
C THR A 430 13.36 19.13 -13.88
N GLN A 431 12.22 19.09 -14.57
CA GLN A 431 10.90 19.36 -14.01
C GLN A 431 10.57 18.47 -12.80
N ALA A 432 10.90 17.18 -12.86
CA ALA A 432 10.64 16.24 -11.77
C ALA A 432 11.43 16.60 -10.50
N LEU A 433 12.67 17.08 -10.63
CA LEU A 433 13.49 17.54 -9.50
C LEU A 433 13.00 18.90 -8.98
N GLY A 434 12.63 19.81 -9.90
CA GLY A 434 12.05 21.11 -9.55
C GLY A 434 10.74 20.98 -8.77
N HIS A 435 9.85 20.08 -9.20
CA HIS A 435 8.59 19.77 -8.49
C HIS A 435 8.86 19.29 -7.06
N LEU A 436 9.76 18.33 -6.87
CA LEU A 436 10.14 17.84 -5.54
C LEU A 436 10.76 18.94 -4.67
N PHE A 437 11.62 19.79 -5.25
CA PHE A 437 12.17 20.94 -4.55
C PHE A 437 11.07 21.88 -4.07
N ILE A 438 10.12 22.24 -4.93
CA ILE A 438 8.99 23.10 -4.58
C ILE A 438 8.15 22.49 -3.45
N MET A 439 7.78 21.21 -3.57
CA MET A 439 7.00 20.52 -2.52
C MET A 439 7.75 20.49 -1.18
N ASN A 440 9.07 20.27 -1.18
CA ASN A 440 9.88 20.29 0.02
C ASN A 440 9.95 21.69 0.67
N GLN A 441 10.06 22.75 -0.15
CA GLN A 441 10.05 24.12 0.36
C GLN A 441 8.67 24.51 0.90
N PHE A 442 7.60 24.05 0.25
CA PHE A 442 6.24 24.27 0.74
C PHE A 442 5.99 23.55 2.07
N ASN A 443 6.45 22.30 2.20
CA ASN A 443 6.40 21.57 3.47
C ASN A 443 7.14 22.31 4.60
N ARG A 444 8.33 22.87 4.31
CA ARG A 444 9.07 23.70 5.29
C ARG A 444 8.32 24.97 5.68
N PHE A 445 7.57 25.57 4.75
CA PHE A 445 6.71 26.70 5.05
C PHE A 445 5.55 26.29 5.98
N LEU A 446 4.84 25.19 5.67
CA LEU A 446 3.73 24.70 6.49
C LEU A 446 4.16 24.33 7.90
N LYS A 447 5.35 23.75 8.08
CA LYS A 447 5.94 23.48 9.41
C LYS A 447 6.07 24.71 10.30
N LYS A 448 6.12 25.91 9.73
CA LYS A 448 6.20 27.19 10.46
C LYS A 448 4.84 27.83 10.74
N GLN A 449 3.75 27.24 10.24
CA GLN A 449 2.38 27.76 10.35
C GLN A 449 1.60 27.08 11.49
N SER A 450 2.29 26.73 12.59
CA SER A 450 1.70 26.07 13.77
C SER A 450 0.51 26.83 14.33
#